data_AF-A0A8C0GVF8-F1
#
_entry.id   AF-A0A8C0GVF8-F1
#
_cell.length_a   1.000
_cell.length_b   1.000
_cell.length_c   1.000
_cell.angle_alpha   90.00
_cell.angle_beta   90.00
_cell.angle_gamma   90.00
#
_symmetry.space_group_name_H-M   'P 1'
#
loop_
_entity.id
_entity.type
_entity.pdbx_description
1 polymer ?
#
loop_
_entity_poly.entity_id
_entity_poly.type
_entity_poly.pdbx_seq_one_letter_code
_entity_poly.pdbx_strand_id
1 'polypeptide(L)'
;MCFNVTNPNSFGNILKGNKMWYPEVNHFCKGLPIVLVGCKTDLRKDKVLLRQLHEDWLEPITYHKVMQEVHAVTYLECSAKYQENINIFTEASSAALSVMQKSQRKQKPKRSCLLA
;
A
#
# COMPACT_ATOMS: atom_id res chain seq x y z
N MET A 1 1.66 0.22 4.47
CA MET A 1 2.48 -1.00 4.40
C MET A 1 3.42 -0.88 3.20
N CYS A 2 4.70 -1.21 3.34
CA CYS A 2 5.72 -0.86 2.35
C CYS A 2 6.61 -2.06 1.98
N PHE A 3 7.04 -2.16 0.72
CA PHE A 3 8.05 -3.12 0.25
C PHE A 3 9.10 -2.44 -0.62
N ASN A 4 10.20 -3.14 -0.92
CA ASN A 4 11.17 -2.69 -1.92
C ASN A 4 10.80 -3.28 -3.29
N VAL A 5 10.62 -2.44 -4.31
CA VAL A 5 10.24 -2.88 -5.66
C VAL A 5 11.28 -3.78 -6.33
N THR A 6 12.52 -3.81 -5.84
CA THR A 6 13.59 -4.70 -6.34
C THR A 6 13.83 -5.93 -5.45
N ASN A 7 13.02 -6.14 -4.40
CA ASN A 7 13.13 -7.33 -3.56
C ASN A 7 11.77 -8.06 -3.52
N PRO A 8 11.58 -9.09 -4.37
CA PRO A 8 10.34 -9.86 -4.44
C PRO A 8 9.93 -10.50 -3.12
N ASN A 9 10.88 -10.92 -2.28
CA ASN A 9 10.57 -11.50 -0.97
C ASN A 9 9.88 -10.49 -0.06
N SER A 10 10.31 -9.22 -0.10
CA SER A 10 9.67 -8.15 0.67
C SER A 10 8.22 -7.90 0.25
N PHE A 11 7.91 -8.08 -1.05
CA PHE A 11 6.54 -8.02 -1.55
C PHE A 11 5.73 -9.26 -1.14
N GLY A 12 6.32 -10.46 -1.22
CA GLY A 12 5.69 -11.70 -0.78
C GLY A 12 5.24 -11.67 0.69
N ASN A 13 6.00 -10.99 1.57
CA ASN A 13 5.67 -10.86 3.00
C ASN A 13 4.41 -10.00 3.27
N ILE A 14 3.99 -9.19 2.29
CA ILE A 14 2.85 -8.27 2.37
C ILE A 14 1.56 -8.93 1.85
N LEU A 15 1.67 -9.91 0.96
CA LEU A 15 0.52 -10.55 0.34
C LEU A 15 -0.42 -11.18 1.38
N LYS A 16 -1.73 -11.12 1.12
CA LYS A 16 -2.75 -11.70 2.00
C LYS A 16 -2.57 -13.21 2.22
N GLY A 17 -2.02 -13.91 1.24
CA GLY A 17 -1.76 -15.35 1.30
C GLY A 17 -0.54 -15.74 2.15
N ASN A 18 0.24 -14.77 2.65
CA ASN A 18 1.39 -15.01 3.50
C ASN A 18 1.05 -14.74 4.98
N LYS A 19 1.82 -15.33 5.90
CA LYS A 19 1.57 -15.31 7.36
C LYS A 19 2.20 -14.13 8.11
N MET A 20 2.84 -13.19 7.41
CA MET A 20 3.58 -12.09 8.02
C MET A 20 2.71 -10.84 8.21
N TRP A 21 2.77 -9.88 7.28
CA TRP A 21 2.29 -8.52 7.57
C TRP A 21 0.80 -8.32 7.45
N TYR A 22 0.17 -8.84 6.39
CA TYR A 22 -1.27 -8.64 6.20
C TYR A 22 -2.10 -9.28 7.33
N PRO A 23 -1.84 -10.54 7.76
CA PRO A 23 -2.58 -11.13 8.87
C PRO A 23 -2.39 -10.39 10.18
N GLU A 24 -1.16 -9.95 10.48
CA GLU A 24 -0.85 -9.20 11.70
C GLU A 24 -1.61 -7.87 11.75
N VAL A 25 -1.51 -7.06 10.69
CA VAL A 25 -2.23 -5.78 10.59
C VAL A 25 -3.75 -6.02 10.63
N ASN A 26 -4.25 -7.03 9.94
CA ASN A 26 -5.68 -7.34 9.96
C ASN A 26 -6.15 -7.90 11.32
N HIS A 27 -5.26 -8.45 12.14
CA HIS A 27 -5.60 -8.90 13.49
C HIS A 27 -5.77 -7.71 14.44
N PHE A 28 -4.78 -6.82 14.49
CA PHE A 28 -4.75 -5.70 15.45
C PHE A 28 -5.51 -4.44 14.97
N CYS A 29 -5.54 -4.20 13.66
CA CYS A 29 -6.04 -2.96 13.05
C CYS A 29 -7.23 -3.24 12.12
N LYS A 30 -8.20 -4.03 12.58
CA LYS A 30 -9.39 -4.42 11.81
C LYS A 30 -10.15 -3.21 11.27
N GLY A 31 -10.49 -3.26 9.98
CA GLY A 31 -11.32 -2.23 9.33
C GLY A 31 -10.61 -0.91 9.03
N LEU A 32 -9.31 -0.78 9.32
CA LEU A 32 -8.52 0.38 8.93
C LEU A 32 -8.06 0.27 7.45
N PRO A 33 -7.99 1.40 6.72
CA PRO A 33 -7.54 1.40 5.34
C PRO A 33 -6.04 1.10 5.28
N ILE A 34 -5.64 0.26 4.33
CA ILE A 34 -4.23 -0.07 4.09
C ILE A 34 -3.80 0.63 2.80
N VAL A 35 -2.85 1.55 2.92
CA VAL A 35 -2.10 2.11 1.77
C VAL A 35 -0.88 1.24 1.54
N LEU A 36 -0.75 0.69 0.33
CA LEU A 36 0.43 -0.07 -0.08
C LEU A 36 1.43 0.84 -0.80
N VAL A 37 2.70 0.77 -0.42
CA VAL A 37 3.77 1.60 -0.99
C VAL A 37 4.94 0.75 -1.50
N GLY A 38 5.24 0.88 -2.80
CA GLY A 38 6.46 0.34 -3.41
C GLY A 38 7.60 1.35 -3.28
N CYS A 39 8.59 1.06 -2.47
CA CYS A 39 9.73 1.93 -2.21
C CYS A 39 10.93 1.59 -3.12
N LYS A 40 11.87 2.54 -3.22
CA LYS A 40 13.14 2.42 -3.93
C LYS A 40 12.97 2.22 -5.44
N THR A 41 12.03 2.95 -6.05
CA THR A 41 11.79 2.90 -7.50
C THR A 41 13.03 3.25 -8.33
N ASP A 42 13.94 4.04 -7.78
CA ASP A 42 15.23 4.37 -8.37
C ASP A 42 16.05 3.14 -8.75
N LEU A 43 15.95 2.08 -7.96
CA LEU A 43 16.70 0.85 -8.17
C LEU A 43 16.26 0.05 -9.41
N ARG A 44 15.10 0.37 -10.00
CA ARG A 44 14.71 -0.20 -11.31
C ARG A 44 15.60 0.26 -12.47
N LYS A 45 16.44 1.28 -12.25
CA LYS A 45 17.41 1.78 -13.25
C LYS A 45 18.84 1.25 -12.98
N ASP A 46 19.06 0.55 -11.87
CA ASP A 46 20.38 0.05 -11.49
C ASP A 46 20.71 -1.24 -12.24
N LYS A 47 21.52 -1.10 -13.30
CA LYS A 47 21.93 -2.23 -14.16
C LYS A 47 22.73 -3.31 -13.44
N VAL A 48 23.46 -2.97 -12.37
CA VAL A 48 24.24 -3.96 -11.61
C VAL A 48 23.28 -4.81 -10.80
N LEU A 49 22.39 -4.16 -10.05
CA LEU A 49 21.37 -4.83 -9.26
C LEU A 49 20.43 -5.69 -10.12
N LEU A 50 20.01 -5.19 -11.29
CA LEU A 50 19.15 -5.94 -12.20
C LEU A 50 19.81 -7.21 -12.75
N ARG A 51 21.13 -7.18 -12.98
CA ARG A 51 21.87 -8.38 -13.40
C ARG A 51 21.91 -9.43 -12.28
N GLN A 52 22.17 -9.00 -11.05
CA GLN A 52 22.17 -9.90 -9.88
C GLN A 52 20.79 -10.53 -9.66
N LEU A 53 19.72 -9.73 -9.74
CA LEU A 53 18.34 -10.24 -9.68
C LEU A 53 18.08 -11.29 -10.76
N HIS A 54 18.54 -11.06 -11.98
CA HIS A 54 18.35 -11.98 -13.08
C HIS A 54 19.14 -13.28 -12.89
N GLU A 55 20.37 -13.22 -12.36
CA GLU A 55 21.18 -14.40 -11.98
C GLU A 55 20.44 -15.27 -10.95
N ASP A 56 19.69 -14.64 -10.05
CA ASP A 56 18.84 -15.32 -9.06
C ASP A 56 17.46 -15.75 -9.60
N TRP A 57 17.19 -15.60 -10.90
CA TRP A 57 15.88 -15.86 -11.53
C TRP A 57 14.74 -15.01 -10.97
N LEU A 58 15.08 -13.81 -10.51
CA LEU A 58 14.14 -12.84 -9.95
C LEU A 58 14.01 -11.62 -10.86
N GLU A 59 12.87 -10.96 -10.75
CA GLU A 59 12.57 -9.72 -11.46
C GLU A 59 12.05 -8.66 -10.48
N PRO A 60 12.32 -7.37 -10.73
CA PRO A 60 11.69 -6.29 -10.00
C PRO A 60 10.16 -6.39 -10.08
N ILE A 61 9.50 -6.09 -8.98
CA ILE A 61 8.04 -6.05 -8.90
C ILE A 61 7.54 -4.89 -9.76
N THR A 62 6.65 -5.20 -10.70
CA THR A 62 5.99 -4.23 -11.58
C THR A 62 4.67 -3.77 -10.99
N TYR A 63 4.22 -2.58 -11.40
CA TYR A 63 2.91 -2.05 -10.99
C TYR A 63 1.77 -3.05 -11.31
N HIS A 64 1.81 -3.67 -12.48
CA HIS A 64 0.81 -4.65 -12.91
C HIS A 64 0.74 -5.86 -11.97
N LYS A 65 1.90 -6.42 -11.59
CA LYS A 65 1.95 -7.56 -10.65
C LYS A 65 1.29 -7.23 -9.31
N VAL A 66 1.51 -6.02 -8.81
CA VAL A 66 0.89 -5.55 -7.55
C VAL A 66 -0.63 -5.49 -7.66
N MET A 67 -1.13 -4.93 -8.76
CA MET A 67 -2.58 -4.80 -8.99
C MET A 67 -3.28 -6.16 -9.08
N GLN A 68 -2.63 -7.15 -9.69
CA GLN A 68 -3.16 -8.51 -9.80
C GLN A 68 -3.18 -9.25 -8.45
N GLU A 69 -2.10 -9.15 -7.66
CA GLU A 69 -1.95 -9.99 -6.47
C GLU A 69 -2.60 -9.41 -5.22
N VAL A 70 -2.52 -8.09 -4.99
CA VAL A 70 -2.94 -7.51 -3.70
C VAL A 70 -4.41 -7.12 -3.68
N HIS A 71 -5.02 -6.88 -4.86
CA HIS A 71 -6.34 -6.22 -4.96
C HIS A 71 -6.41 -5.00 -4.01
N ALA A 72 -5.31 -4.23 -3.94
CA ALA A 72 -5.16 -3.14 -3.00
C ALA A 72 -6.13 -2.01 -3.37
N VAL A 73 -6.75 -1.39 -2.36
CA VAL A 73 -7.62 -0.22 -2.54
C VAL A 73 -6.82 0.99 -3.06
N THR A 74 -5.53 1.08 -2.71
CA THR A 74 -4.62 2.13 -3.19
C THR A 74 -3.17 1.64 -3.15
N TYR A 75 -2.48 1.74 -4.28
CA TYR A 75 -1.06 1.43 -4.43
C TYR A 75 -0.30 2.66 -4.95
N LEU A 76 0.81 3.00 -4.30
CA LEU A 76 1.66 4.14 -4.63
C LEU A 76 3.11 3.68 -4.70
N GLU A 77 3.96 4.40 -5.44
CA GLU A 77 5.38 4.11 -5.54
C GLU A 77 6.22 5.36 -5.31
N CYS A 78 7.35 5.23 -4.61
CA CYS A 78 8.24 6.36 -4.31
C CYS A 78 9.74 6.01 -4.34
N SER A 79 10.55 7.04 -4.58
CA SER A 79 11.99 7.00 -4.32
C SER A 79 12.34 8.04 -3.26
N ALA A 80 12.71 7.59 -2.06
CA ALA A 80 13.22 8.50 -1.04
C ALA A 80 14.55 9.14 -1.47
N LYS A 81 15.37 8.43 -2.25
CA LYS A 81 16.68 8.90 -2.73
C LYS A 81 16.55 10.11 -3.65
N TYR A 82 15.62 10.07 -4.58
CA TYR A 82 15.38 11.16 -5.53
C TYR A 82 14.21 12.07 -5.13
N GLN A 83 13.64 11.86 -3.93
CA GLN A 83 12.46 12.58 -3.45
C GLN A 83 11.27 12.51 -4.43
N GLU A 84 11.17 11.44 -5.22
CA GLU A 84 10.09 11.21 -6.17
C GLU A 84 8.87 10.63 -5.44
N ASN A 85 7.69 11.21 -5.69
CA ASN A 85 6.41 10.77 -5.15
C ASN A 85 6.38 10.66 -3.61
N ILE A 86 7.03 11.60 -2.91
CA ILE A 86 6.97 11.65 -1.43
C ILE A 86 5.62 12.12 -0.89
N ASN A 87 4.70 12.55 -1.77
CA ASN A 87 3.32 12.90 -1.44
C ASN A 87 2.46 11.71 -0.95
N ILE A 88 3.02 10.49 -0.90
CA ILE A 88 2.39 9.32 -0.27
C ILE A 88 1.85 9.60 1.15
N PHE A 89 2.49 10.49 1.91
CA PHE A 89 2.04 10.85 3.27
C PHE A 89 0.75 11.67 3.24
N THR A 90 0.58 12.52 2.23
CA THR A 90 -0.66 13.26 2.00
C THR A 90 -1.79 12.29 1.66
N GLU A 91 -1.54 11.31 0.78
CA GLU A 91 -2.54 10.30 0.44
C GLU A 91 -2.92 9.41 1.63
N ALA A 92 -1.93 8.99 2.43
CA ALA A 92 -2.20 8.25 3.66
C ALA A 92 -3.04 9.06 4.66
N SER A 93 -2.74 10.36 4.82
CA SER A 93 -3.49 11.26 5.69
C SER A 93 -4.93 11.44 5.18
N SER A 94 -5.11 11.66 3.88
CA SER A 94 -6.42 11.76 3.24
C SER A 94 -7.26 10.49 3.39
N ALA A 95 -6.65 9.31 3.25
CA ALA A 95 -7.31 8.02 3.45
C ALA A 95 -7.79 7.86 4.90
N ALA A 96 -6.95 8.21 5.87
CA ALA A 96 -7.31 8.17 7.29
C ALA A 96 -8.49 9.11 7.61
N LEU A 97 -8.42 10.37 7.17
CA LEU A 97 -9.49 11.37 7.37
C LEU A 97 -10.82 10.92 6.77
N SER A 98 -10.79 10.34 5.56
CA SER A 98 -11.99 9.84 4.88
C SER A 98 -12.72 8.76 5.68
N VAL A 99 -11.98 7.88 6.35
CA VAL A 99 -12.57 6.83 7.21
C VAL A 99 -13.16 7.43 8.48
N MET A 100 -12.47 8.40 9.11
CA MET A 100 -12.98 9.10 10.29
C MET A 100 -14.31 9.82 10.00
N GLN A 101 -14.40 10.54 8.88
CA GLN A 101 -15.62 11.25 8.48
C GLN A 101 -16.81 10.30 8.22
N LYS A 102 -16.55 9.13 7.59
CA LYS A 102 -17.58 8.11 7.37
C LYS A 102 -18.11 7.54 8.69
N SER A 103 -17.23 7.32 9.68
CA SER A 103 -17.62 6.87 11.01
C SER A 103 -18.52 7.90 11.71
N GLN A 104 -18.13 9.18 11.70
CA GLN A 104 -18.91 10.25 12.30
C GLN A 104 -20.30 10.43 11.66
N ARG A 105 -20.42 10.27 10.33
CA ARG A 105 -21.71 10.33 9.64
C ARG A 105 -22.67 9.21 10.04
N LYS A 106 -22.15 8.00 10.29
CA LYS A 106 -22.97 6.85 10.75
C LYS A 106 -23.50 7.02 12.17
N GLN A 107 -22.80 7.78 13.02
CA GLN A 107 -23.20 8.02 14.40
C GLN A 107 -24.20 9.18 14.57
N LYS A 108 -24.39 10.04 13.56
CA LYS A 108 -25.38 11.12 13.66
C LYS A 108 -26.79 10.53 13.61
N PRO A 109 -27.65 10.78 14.62
CA PRO A 109 -29.03 10.32 14.58
C PRO A 109 -29.73 10.95 13.36
N LYS A 110 -30.46 10.13 12.59
CA LYS A 110 -31.30 10.64 11.50
C LYS A 110 -32.37 11.53 12.15
N ARG A 111 -32.26 12.85 11.96
CA ARG A 111 -33.35 13.76 12.29
C ARG A 111 -34.50 13.44 11.33
N SER A 112 -35.52 12.71 11.80
CA SER A 112 -36.77 12.57 11.04
C SER A 112 -37.47 13.92 11.12
N CYS A 113 -37.40 14.71 10.04
CA CYS A 113 -38.30 15.83 9.87
C CYS A 113 -39.69 15.26 9.57
N LEU A 114 -40.54 15.16 10.59
CA LEU A 114 -41.98 15.07 10.39
C LEU A 114 -42.47 16.50 10.10
N LEU A 115 -42.87 16.76 8.86
CA LEU A 115 -43.69 17.90 8.53
C LEU A 115 -45.10 17.58 9.03
N ALA A 116 -45.53 18.30 10.07
CA ALA A 116 -46.91 18.32 10.55
C ALA A 116 -47.66 19.48 9.89
#